data_AF-A0A1G4KHC4-F1
#
_entry.id   AF-A0A1G4KHC4-F1
#
_cell.length_a   1.000
_cell.length_b   1.000
_cell.length_c   1.000
_cell.angle_alpha   90.00
_cell.angle_beta   90.00
_cell.angle_gamma   90.00
#
_symmetry.space_group_name_H-M   'P 1'
#
loop_
_entity.id
_entity.type
_entity.pdbx_description
1 polymer ?
#
loop_
_entity_poly.entity_id
_entity_poly.type
_entity_poly.pdbx_seq_one_letter_code
_entity_poly.pdbx_strand_id
1 'polypeptide(L)'
;MDPQTQNQYKIQLLLHINSVLLARINQMTANAMQFSAEQVQNVTSQYLKRVHANLQCISQINQGAPGSKPTILEPPQHPQQQPAQDILAKLYLLMSRVFEVW
;
A
#
# COMPACT_ATOMS: atom_id res chain seq x y z
N MET A 1 -8.00 18.17 -13.64
CA MET A 1 -8.45 16.85 -14.09
C MET A 1 -9.93 16.76 -13.83
N ASP A 2 -10.68 16.12 -14.71
CA ASP A 2 -12.07 15.77 -14.43
C ASP A 2 -12.15 14.77 -13.25
N PRO A 3 -13.26 14.74 -12.50
CA PRO A 3 -13.40 13.88 -11.31
C PRO A 3 -13.21 12.39 -11.60
N GLN A 4 -13.56 11.95 -12.81
CA GLN A 4 -13.42 10.54 -13.20
C GLN A 4 -11.95 10.17 -13.38
N THR A 5 -11.16 11.02 -14.04
CA THR A 5 -9.70 10.84 -14.16
C THR A 5 -9.01 10.87 -12.78
N GLN A 6 -9.45 11.74 -11.86
CA GLN A 6 -8.93 11.76 -10.48
C GLN A 6 -9.18 10.44 -9.75
N ASN A 7 -10.40 9.90 -9.83
CA ASN A 7 -10.75 8.62 -9.22
C ASN A 7 -9.96 7.46 -9.84
N GLN A 8 -9.81 7.43 -11.16
CA GLN A 8 -8.99 6.43 -11.84
C GLN A 8 -7.53 6.49 -11.39
N TYR A 9 -6.97 7.69 -11.25
CA TYR A 9 -5.61 7.87 -10.75
C TYR A 9 -5.45 7.37 -9.30
N LYS A 10 -6.39 7.73 -8.41
CA LYS A 10 -6.44 7.22 -7.03
C LYS A 10 -6.44 5.69 -7.01
N ILE A 11 -7.29 5.06 -7.82
CA ILE A 11 -7.36 3.59 -7.93
C ILE A 11 -6.05 3.00 -8.45
N GLN A 12 -5.48 3.56 -9.51
CA GLN A 12 -4.20 3.09 -10.08
C GLN A 12 -3.06 3.18 -9.05
N LEU A 13 -3.00 4.26 -8.28
CA LEU A 13 -2.00 4.43 -7.23
C LEU A 13 -2.15 3.37 -6.13
N LEU A 14 -3.38 3.12 -5.65
CA LEU A 14 -3.65 2.09 -4.66
C LEU A 14 -3.30 0.68 -5.16
N LEU A 15 -3.64 0.37 -6.42
CA LEU A 15 -3.28 -0.91 -7.05
C LEU A 15 -1.76 -1.05 -7.20
N HIS A 16 -1.05 0.02 -7.57
CA HIS A 16 0.40 -0.01 -7.66
C HIS A 16 1.06 -0.28 -6.30
N ILE A 17 0.57 0.38 -5.24
CA ILE A 17 1.03 0.11 -3.87
C ILE A 17 0.79 -1.36 -3.50
N ASN A 18 -0.38 -1.93 -3.83
CA ASN A 18 -0.67 -3.34 -3.58
C ASN A 18 0.31 -4.27 -4.29
N SER A 19 0.63 -4.00 -5.56
CA SER A 19 1.61 -4.79 -6.31
C SER A 19 3.00 -4.78 -5.65
N VAL A 20 3.45 -3.61 -5.16
CA VAL A 20 4.73 -3.50 -4.44
C VAL A 20 4.71 -4.26 -3.12
N LEU A 21 3.63 -4.17 -2.35
CA LEU A 21 3.47 -4.90 -1.08
C LEU A 21 3.51 -6.42 -1.30
N LEU A 22 2.74 -6.92 -2.27
CA LEU A 22 2.68 -8.34 -2.59
C LEU A 22 4.02 -8.87 -3.13
N ALA A 23 4.70 -8.11 -3.97
CA ALA A 23 6.04 -8.47 -4.45
C ALA A 23 7.02 -8.66 -3.28
N ARG A 24 6.95 -7.83 -2.22
CA ARG A 24 7.78 -7.99 -1.03
C ARG A 24 7.42 -9.21 -0.20
N ILE A 25 6.14 -9.50 -0.03
CA ILE A 25 5.71 -10.74 0.64
C ILE A 25 6.34 -11.93 -0.08
N ASN A 26 6.24 -11.98 -1.41
CA ASN A 26 6.82 -13.06 -2.20
C ASN A 26 8.34 -13.15 -2.06
N GLN A 27 9.06 -12.01 -2.08
CA GLN A 27 10.50 -11.97 -1.86
C GLN A 27 10.91 -12.46 -0.47
N MET A 28 10.15 -12.11 0.57
CA MET A 28 10.45 -12.57 1.93
C MET A 28 10.17 -14.06 2.11
N THR A 29 9.08 -14.57 1.52
CA THR A 29 8.78 -16.00 1.51
C THR A 29 9.85 -16.79 0.73
N ALA A 30 10.36 -16.25 -0.37
CA ALA A 30 11.44 -16.87 -1.14
C ALA A 30 12.79 -16.87 -0.38
N ASN A 31 13.03 -15.86 0.47
CA ASN A 31 14.24 -15.73 1.29
C ASN A 31 14.02 -16.16 2.75
N ALA A 32 13.13 -17.14 2.99
CA ALA A 32 12.74 -17.57 4.34
C ALA A 32 13.92 -18.03 5.23
N MET A 33 15.09 -18.35 4.66
CA MET A 33 16.29 -18.69 5.43
C MET A 33 17.01 -17.49 6.08
N GLN A 34 16.69 -16.25 5.67
CA GLN A 34 17.35 -15.03 6.18
C GLN A 34 16.61 -14.38 7.35
N PHE A 35 15.36 -14.75 7.58
CA PHE A 35 14.50 -14.13 8.59
C PHE A 35 13.87 -15.20 9.48
N SER A 36 13.59 -14.87 10.74
CA SER A 36 12.82 -15.77 11.59
C SER A 36 11.38 -15.89 11.08
N ALA A 37 10.74 -17.05 11.32
CA ALA A 37 9.35 -17.27 10.94
C ALA A 37 8.39 -16.21 11.53
N GLU A 38 8.65 -15.79 12.77
CA GLU A 38 7.87 -14.75 13.45
C GLU A 38 8.02 -13.38 12.77
N GLN A 39 9.23 -13.00 12.36
CA GLN A 39 9.46 -11.77 11.60
C GLN A 39 8.74 -11.82 10.25
N VAL A 40 8.86 -12.92 9.50
CA VAL A 40 8.18 -13.08 8.20
C VAL A 40 6.66 -12.98 8.38
N GLN A 41 6.10 -13.64 9.40
CA GLN A 41 4.67 -13.60 9.68
C GLN A 41 4.18 -12.20 10.07
N ASN A 42 4.91 -11.50 10.94
CA ASN A 42 4.55 -10.14 11.36
C ASN A 42 4.55 -9.17 10.17
N VAL A 43 5.62 -9.18 9.38
CA VAL A 43 5.73 -8.33 8.18
C VAL A 43 4.64 -8.65 7.17
N THR A 44 4.41 -9.94 6.89
CA THR A 44 3.36 -10.39 5.97
C THR A 44 1.99 -9.90 6.44
N SER A 45 1.68 -10.05 7.72
CA SER A 45 0.43 -9.55 8.30
C SER A 45 0.28 -8.03 8.13
N GLN A 46 1.34 -7.26 8.37
CA GLN A 46 1.31 -5.81 8.21
C GLN A 46 1.09 -5.36 6.75
N TYR A 47 1.69 -6.05 5.79
CA TYR A 47 1.51 -5.75 4.37
C TYR A 47 0.12 -6.17 3.88
N LEU A 48 -0.39 -7.33 4.29
CA LEU A 48 -1.74 -7.78 3.93
C LEU A 48 -2.83 -6.85 4.49
N LYS A 49 -2.68 -6.35 5.72
CA LYS A 49 -3.61 -5.35 6.29
C LYS A 49 -3.70 -4.08 5.42
N ARG A 50 -2.58 -3.63 4.86
CA ARG A 50 -2.52 -2.48 3.94
C ARG A 50 -3.15 -2.79 2.58
N VAL A 51 -2.88 -3.97 2.03
CA VAL A 51 -3.55 -4.44 0.80
C VAL A 51 -5.07 -4.43 0.99
N HIS A 52 -5.55 -4.95 2.11
CA HIS A 52 -6.97 -4.96 2.44
C HIS A 52 -7.55 -3.54 2.54
N ALA A 53 -6.88 -2.64 3.27
CA ALA A 53 -7.31 -1.24 3.39
C ALA A 53 -7.40 -0.52 2.02
N ASN A 54 -6.43 -0.76 1.14
CA ASN A 54 -6.41 -0.20 -0.21
C ASN A 54 -7.56 -0.76 -1.06
N LEU A 55 -7.80 -2.08 -1.02
CA LEU A 55 -8.90 -2.72 -1.75
C LEU A 55 -10.27 -2.24 -1.26
N GLN A 56 -10.42 -2.04 0.05
CA GLN A 56 -11.63 -1.47 0.62
C GLN A 56 -11.89 -0.06 0.09
N CYS A 57 -10.86 0.80 0.05
CA CYS A 57 -10.98 2.14 -0.51
C CYS A 57 -11.31 2.12 -2.01
N ILE A 58 -10.66 1.26 -2.81
CA ILE A 58 -11.00 1.08 -4.23
C ILE A 58 -12.48 0.70 -4.40
N SER A 59 -12.97 -0.23 -3.57
CA SER A 59 -14.37 -0.65 -3.60
C SER A 59 -15.32 0.53 -3.30
N GLN A 60 -15.00 1.37 -2.32
CA GLN A 60 -15.77 2.57 -1.99
C GLN A 60 -15.77 3.60 -3.13
N ILE A 61 -14.60 3.87 -3.75
CA ILE A 61 -14.52 4.77 -4.91
C ILE A 61 -15.40 4.25 -6.06
N ASN A 62 -15.34 2.96 -6.36
CA ASN A 62 -16.15 2.33 -7.42
C ASN A 62 -17.66 2.34 -7.12
N GLN A 63 -18.04 2.36 -5.85
CA GLN A 63 -19.43 2.49 -5.40
C GLN A 63 -19.93 3.95 -5.39
N GLY A 64 -19.14 4.91 -5.87
CA GLY A 64 -19.53 6.32 -5.94
C GLY A 64 -19.20 7.13 -4.68
N ALA A 65 -18.27 6.66 -3.83
CA ALA A 65 -17.73 7.44 -2.70
C ALA A 65 -16.31 7.98 -3.01
N PRO A 66 -16.17 9.05 -3.83
CA PRO A 66 -14.88 9.57 -4.28
C PRO A 66 -14.04 10.21 -3.16
N GLY A 67 -14.67 10.61 -2.05
CA GLY A 67 -14.01 11.14 -0.85
C GLY A 67 -13.51 10.08 0.12
N SER A 68 -13.66 8.80 -0.21
CA SER A 68 -13.13 7.71 0.61
C SER A 68 -11.60 7.73 0.63
N LYS A 69 -11.03 7.35 1.77
CA LYS A 69 -9.58 7.28 1.98
C LYS A 69 -9.20 5.91 2.50
N PRO A 70 -8.02 5.38 2.17
CA PRO A 70 -7.51 4.17 2.79
C PRO A 70 -7.44 4.35 4.31
N THR A 71 -7.85 3.33 5.05
CA THR A 71 -7.80 3.33 6.53
C THR A 71 -6.36 3.36 7.07
N ILE A 72 -5.37 3.02 6.25
CA ILE A 72 -3.95 3.03 6.60
C ILE A 72 -3.24 3.93 5.58
N LEU A 73 -2.85 5.12 6.02
CA LEU A 73 -2.12 6.10 5.19
C LEU A 73 -0.62 6.12 5.50
N GLU A 74 -0.22 5.47 6.58
CA GLU A 74 1.16 5.45 7.04
C GLU A 74 1.96 4.32 6.37
N PRO A 75 3.22 4.60 5.97
CA PRO A 75 4.10 3.56 5.45
C PRO A 75 4.30 2.46 6.50
N PRO A 76 4.56 1.21 6.07
CA PRO A 76 4.87 0.14 7.00
C PRO A 76 6.11 0.46 7.83
N GLN A 77 6.00 0.30 9.14
CA GLN A 77 7.10 0.52 10.08
C GLN A 77 7.93 -0.77 10.16
N HIS A 78 9.19 -0.72 9.73
CA HIS A 78 10.12 -1.85 9.83
C HIS A 78 11.42 -1.44 10.52
N PRO A 79 12.03 -2.36 11.30
CA PRO A 79 13.22 -2.07 12.07
C PRO A 79 14.53 -1.94 11.27
N GLN A 80 14.53 -2.18 9.95
CA GLN A 80 15.74 -2.05 9.13
C GLN A 80 15.46 -1.31 7.82
N GLN A 81 16.13 -0.17 7.66
CA GLN A 81 16.15 0.67 6.46
C GLN A 81 16.89 -0.05 5.33
N GLN A 82 16.16 -0.58 4.35
CA GLN A 82 16.73 -1.02 3.08
C GLN A 82 16.41 0.03 2.00
N PRO A 83 17.30 0.28 1.01
CA PRO A 83 17.08 1.29 -0.04
C PRO A 83 15.82 1.04 -0.87
N ALA A 84 15.36 -0.22 -0.97
CA ALA A 84 14.06 -0.50 -1.58
C ALA A 84 12.89 0.13 -0.80
N GLN A 85 12.95 0.30 0.52
CA GLN A 85 11.88 0.96 1.30
C GLN A 85 11.65 2.40 0.87
N ASP A 86 12.65 3.07 0.30
CA ASP A 86 12.51 4.44 -0.16
C ASP A 86 11.38 4.60 -1.18
N ILE A 87 11.18 3.61 -2.07
CA ILE A 87 10.09 3.70 -3.04
C ILE A 87 8.72 3.54 -2.36
N LEU A 88 8.60 2.63 -1.40
CA LEU A 88 7.33 2.41 -0.71
C LEU A 88 6.97 3.63 0.15
N ALA A 89 7.93 4.20 0.89
CA ALA A 89 7.72 5.43 1.66
C ALA A 89 7.28 6.60 0.76
N LYS A 90 7.94 6.78 -0.40
CA LYS A 90 7.57 7.80 -1.40
C LYS A 90 6.16 7.58 -1.95
N LEU A 91 5.76 6.33 -2.20
CA LEU A 91 4.40 5.99 -2.65
C LEU A 91 3.34 6.31 -1.60
N TYR A 92 3.60 6.04 -0.31
CA TYR A 92 2.69 6.38 0.77
C TYR A 92 2.58 7.90 0.99
N LEU A 93 3.69 8.63 0.83
CA LEU A 93 3.66 10.09 0.83
C LEU A 93 2.81 10.63 -0.33
N LEU A 94 3.02 10.10 -1.54
CA LEU A 94 2.23 10.46 -2.73
C LEU A 94 0.75 10.15 -2.52
N MET A 95 0.42 8.94 -2.03
CA MET A 95 -0.94 8.53 -1.70
C MET A 95 -1.58 9.51 -0.71
N SER A 96 -0.90 9.82 0.39
CA SER A 96 -1.42 10.76 1.38
C SER A 96 -1.75 12.12 0.75
N ARG A 97 -0.85 12.67 -0.08
CA ARG A 97 -1.07 13.95 -0.76
C ARG A 97 -2.20 13.90 -1.78
N VAL A 98 -2.29 12.82 -2.57
CA VAL A 98 -3.34 12.66 -3.58
C VAL A 98 -4.72 12.56 -2.93
N PHE A 99 -4.84 11.87 -1.80
CA PHE A 99 -6.10 11.74 -1.06
C PHE A 99 -6.40 12.92 -0.11
N GLU A 100 -5.43 13.82 0.14
CA GLU A 100 -5.65 15.09 0.83
C GLU A 100 -6.11 16.20 -0.13
N VAL A 101 -5.49 16.28 -1.31
CA VAL A 101 -5.66 17.42 -2.23
C VAL A 101 -6.78 17.19 -3.25
N TRP A 102 -7.00 15.95 -3.68
CA TRP A 102 -8.02 15.58 -4.68
C TRP A 102 -9.14 14.74 -4.09
#